data_AF-L0JL42-F1
#
_entry.id   AF-L0JL42-F1
#
_cell.length_a   1.000
_cell.length_b   1.000
_cell.length_c   1.000
_cell.angle_alpha   90.00
_cell.angle_beta   90.00
_cell.angle_gamma   90.00
#
_symmetry.space_group_name_H-M   'P 1'
#
loop_
_entity.id
_entity.type
_entity.pdbx_description
1 polymer ?
#
loop_
_entity_poly.entity_id
_entity_poly.type
_entity_poly.pdbx_seq_one_letter_code
_entity_poly.pdbx_strand_id
1 'polypeptide(L)'
;MSQDDEKWGIAHVHASFNNTVMTVTDLTGAETIAKSSGGTAVKQNRDEASPYAAMQMAESVAEEVKAAGITGLHVRVRGPGGNLQKSPGPGAQATIRALARSGIEIGRIEDVTPIPHDGSRAPKGKGGY
;
A
#
# COMPACT_ATOMS: atom_id res chain seq x y z
N MET A 1 -5.11 5.44 -33.72
CA MET A 1 -4.10 5.23 -32.68
C MET A 1 -4.46 3.91 -32.05
N SER A 2 -3.60 2.91 -32.24
CA SER A 2 -3.78 1.56 -31.72
C SER A 2 -4.02 1.62 -30.22
N GLN A 3 -4.82 0.68 -29.74
CA GLN A 3 -5.02 0.36 -28.34
C GLN A 3 -3.68 -0.18 -27.82
N ASP A 4 -2.70 0.70 -27.63
CA ASP A 4 -1.37 0.34 -27.18
C ASP A 4 -1.53 -0.30 -25.79
N ASP A 5 -1.05 -1.54 -25.64
CA ASP A 5 -1.25 -2.44 -24.51
C ASP A 5 -1.15 -1.74 -23.14
N GLU A 6 -2.27 -1.23 -22.62
CA GLU A 6 -2.36 -0.75 -21.26
C GLU A 6 -2.20 -1.95 -20.32
N LYS A 7 -1.00 -2.08 -19.75
CA LYS A 7 -0.70 -3.12 -18.76
C LYS A 7 -1.05 -2.61 -17.39
N TRP A 8 -2.08 -3.23 -16.81
CA TRP A 8 -2.56 -2.92 -15.47
C TRP A 8 -1.97 -3.88 -14.45
N GLY A 9 -1.67 -3.36 -13.26
CA GLY A 9 -1.27 -4.13 -12.09
C GLY A 9 -2.10 -3.80 -10.85
N ILE A 10 -1.77 -4.45 -9.73
CA ILE A 10 -2.42 -4.21 -8.44
C ILE A 10 -1.37 -3.70 -7.45
N ALA A 11 -1.63 -2.54 -6.85
CA ALA A 11 -0.84 -1.99 -5.76
C ALA A 11 -1.48 -2.35 -4.41
N HIS A 12 -0.88 -3.30 -3.71
CA HIS A 12 -1.26 -3.64 -2.35
C HIS A 12 -0.55 -2.70 -1.37
N VAL A 13 -1.31 -1.80 -0.74
CA VAL A 13 -0.82 -0.82 0.24
C VAL A 13 -1.25 -1.25 1.64
N HIS A 14 -0.34 -1.87 2.37
CA HIS A 14 -0.56 -2.20 3.77
C HIS A 14 -0.08 -1.07 4.68
N ALA A 15 -1.02 -0.27 5.17
CA ALA A 15 -0.76 0.89 6.01
C ALA A 15 -1.10 0.57 7.48
N SER A 16 -0.07 0.34 8.29
CA SER A 16 -0.19 0.23 9.74
C SER A 16 0.29 1.51 10.43
N PHE A 17 0.13 1.58 11.75
CA PHE A 17 0.63 2.71 12.56
C PHE A 17 2.14 2.66 12.80
N ASN A 18 2.79 1.53 12.49
CA ASN A 18 4.22 1.34 12.71
C ASN A 18 5.03 1.40 11.40
N ASN A 19 4.42 0.98 10.28
CA ASN A 19 5.07 0.97 8.98
C ASN A 19 4.02 0.97 7.85
N THR A 20 4.41 1.47 6.69
CA THR A 20 3.65 1.35 5.43
C THR A 20 4.44 0.46 4.47
N VAL A 21 3.82 -0.63 4.02
CA VAL A 21 4.43 -1.57 3.08
C VAL A 21 3.64 -1.55 1.79
N MET A 22 4.33 -1.46 0.66
CA MET A 22 3.72 -1.54 -0.65
C MET A 22 4.27 -2.73 -1.42
N THR A 23 3.37 -3.46 -2.07
CA THR A 23 3.72 -4.57 -2.95
C THR A 23 2.89 -4.43 -4.21
N VAL A 24 3.55 -4.35 -5.35
CA VAL A 24 2.91 -4.26 -6.66
C VAL A 24 3.00 -5.62 -7.33
N THR A 25 1.86 -6.11 -7.80
CA THR A 25 1.72 -7.40 -8.46
C THR A 25 1.04 -7.24 -9.81
N ASP A 26 1.04 -8.33 -10.56
CA ASP A 26 0.15 -8.51 -11.71
C ASP A 26 -1.34 -8.59 -11.27
N LEU A 27 -2.24 -8.69 -12.24
CA LEU A 27 -3.69 -8.78 -11.98
C LEU A 27 -4.11 -10.07 -11.27
N THR A 28 -3.38 -11.17 -11.46
CA THR A 28 -3.67 -12.42 -10.75
C THR A 28 -3.20 -12.35 -9.29
N GLY A 29 -2.25 -11.48 -8.98
CA GLY A 29 -1.64 -11.33 -7.65
C GLY A 29 -0.57 -12.39 -7.36
N ALA A 30 -0.18 -13.19 -8.35
CA ALA A 30 0.79 -14.28 -8.18
C ALA A 30 2.23 -13.80 -8.37
N GLU A 31 2.47 -12.86 -9.29
CA GLU A 31 3.80 -12.36 -9.59
C GLU A 31 4.01 -10.98 -8.95
N THR A 32 5.10 -10.85 -8.17
CA THR A 32 5.49 -9.58 -7.56
C THR A 32 6.47 -8.85 -8.46
N ILE A 33 6.11 -7.62 -8.83
CA ILE A 33 6.87 -6.78 -9.77
C ILE A 33 7.82 -5.87 -9.00
N ALA A 34 7.31 -5.23 -7.95
CA ALA A 34 8.07 -4.34 -7.11
C ALA A 34 7.54 -4.38 -5.67
N LYS A 35 8.42 -4.17 -4.71
CA LYS A 35 8.04 -4.10 -3.29
C LYS A 35 8.98 -3.18 -2.53
N SER A 36 8.41 -2.40 -1.62
CA SER A 36 9.20 -1.56 -0.73
C SER A 36 8.42 -1.24 0.54
N SER A 37 9.10 -0.69 1.52
CA SER A 37 8.52 -0.30 2.81
C SER A 37 8.97 1.08 3.23
N GLY A 38 8.21 1.72 4.11
CA GLY A 38 8.59 3.01 4.69
C GLY A 38 9.94 2.92 5.41
N GLY A 39 10.22 1.81 6.09
CA GLY A 39 11.52 1.57 6.74
C GLY A 39 12.70 1.36 5.80
N THR A 40 12.48 1.13 4.50
CA THR A 40 13.55 1.16 3.50
C THR A 40 13.89 2.60 3.09
N ALA A 41 12.90 3.50 3.14
CA ALA A 41 13.08 4.92 2.78
C ALA A 41 13.72 5.75 3.91
N VAL A 42 13.51 5.38 5.18
CA VAL A 42 14.01 6.12 6.34
C VAL A 42 14.92 5.27 7.24
N LYS A 43 15.82 5.92 7.98
CA LYS A 43 16.75 5.24 8.90
C LYS A 43 16.23 5.08 10.32
N GLN A 44 15.20 5.84 10.69
CA GLN A 44 14.70 5.93 12.06
C GLN A 44 13.39 5.15 12.18
N ASN A 45 13.33 4.21 13.13
CA ASN A 45 12.18 3.32 13.29
C ASN A 45 10.85 4.06 13.56
N ARG A 46 10.93 5.21 14.25
CA ARG A 46 9.74 6.04 14.54
C ARG A 46 9.12 6.68 13.29
N ASP A 47 9.90 6.82 12.22
CA ASP A 47 9.51 7.55 11.01
C ASP A 47 8.99 6.60 9.92
N GLU A 48 9.01 5.29 10.14
CA GLU A 48 8.62 4.26 9.17
C GLU A 48 7.16 4.34 8.71
N ALA A 49 6.25 4.74 9.62
CA ALA A 49 4.84 4.96 9.29
C ALA A 49 4.57 6.35 8.72
N SER A 50 5.56 7.25 8.71
CA SER A 50 5.33 8.65 8.39
C SER A 50 4.83 8.83 6.95
N PRO A 51 3.98 9.84 6.69
CA PRO A 51 3.58 10.18 5.33
C PRO A 51 4.77 10.49 4.41
N TYR A 52 5.86 11.03 4.97
CA TYR A 52 7.09 11.31 4.23
C TYR A 52 7.74 10.02 3.73
N ALA A 53 7.95 9.05 4.62
CA ALA A 53 8.49 7.73 4.25
C ALA A 53 7.61 7.04 3.20
N ALA A 54 6.28 7.14 3.34
CA ALA A 54 5.33 6.54 2.41
C ALA A 54 5.38 7.15 1.00
N MET A 55 5.59 8.48 0.88
CA MET A 55 5.74 9.13 -0.42
C MET A 55 7.04 8.71 -1.11
N GLN A 56 8.16 8.73 -0.39
CA GLN A 56 9.47 8.37 -0.95
C GLN A 56 9.50 6.90 -1.38
N MET A 57 8.93 6.01 -0.57
CA MET A 57 8.76 4.60 -0.92
C MET A 57 7.89 4.41 -2.18
N ALA A 58 6.80 5.16 -2.31
CA ALA A 58 5.91 5.08 -3.46
C ALA A 58 6.56 5.58 -4.76
N GLU A 59 7.38 6.62 -4.67
CA GLU A 59 8.14 7.15 -5.82
C GLU A 59 9.15 6.12 -6.35
N SER A 60 9.94 5.49 -5.46
CA SER A 60 10.89 4.45 -5.87
C SER A 60 10.22 3.25 -6.53
N VAL A 61 9.11 2.77 -5.97
CA VAL A 61 8.37 1.65 -6.58
C VAL A 61 7.71 2.07 -7.90
N ALA A 62 7.23 3.31 -8.03
CA ALA A 62 6.65 3.78 -9.27
C ALA A 62 7.67 3.75 -10.43
N GLU A 63 8.94 4.05 -10.15
CA GLU A 63 10.02 3.94 -11.14
C GLU A 63 10.23 2.48 -11.59
N GLU A 64 10.28 1.53 -10.64
CA GLU A 64 10.40 0.09 -10.94
C GLU A 64 9.22 -0.43 -11.76
N VAL A 65 8.00 -0.04 -11.39
CA VAL A 65 6.76 -0.47 -12.06
C VAL A 65 6.68 0.07 -13.49
N LYS A 66 7.10 1.32 -13.71
CA LYS A 66 7.19 1.89 -15.05
C LYS A 66 8.25 1.22 -15.90
N ALA A 67 9.40 0.88 -15.30
CA ALA A 67 10.45 0.14 -16.01
C ALA A 67 9.99 -1.27 -16.42
N ALA A 68 9.08 -1.88 -15.65
CA ALA A 68 8.41 -3.14 -16.00
C ALA A 68 7.31 -2.99 -17.08
N GLY A 69 7.00 -1.76 -17.51
CA GLY A 69 6.04 -1.48 -18.58
C GLY A 69 4.58 -1.46 -18.13
N ILE A 70 4.30 -1.29 -16.83
CA ILE A 70 2.94 -1.08 -16.32
C ILE A 70 2.56 0.38 -16.46
N THR A 71 1.36 0.63 -17.02
CA THR A 71 0.82 1.96 -17.26
C THR A 71 -0.17 2.39 -16.18
N GLY A 72 -0.91 1.44 -15.60
CA GLY A 72 -1.94 1.71 -14.60
C GLY A 72 -1.94 0.74 -13.42
N LEU A 73 -2.39 1.21 -12.25
CA LEU A 73 -2.51 0.41 -11.04
C LEU A 73 -3.92 0.51 -10.44
N HIS A 74 -4.47 -0.64 -10.06
CA HIS A 74 -5.58 -0.72 -9.12
C HIS A 74 -5.03 -0.73 -7.70
N VAL A 75 -5.50 0.17 -6.84
CA VAL A 75 -4.97 0.33 -5.49
C VAL A 75 -5.86 -0.40 -4.49
N ARG A 76 -5.26 -1.31 -3.73
CA ARG A 76 -5.89 -2.00 -2.61
C ARG A 76 -5.27 -1.53 -1.32
N VAL A 77 -6.02 -0.72 -0.57
CA VAL A 77 -5.60 -0.22 0.74
C VAL A 77 -5.99 -1.23 1.80
N ARG A 78 -5.04 -1.57 2.69
CA ARG A 78 -5.24 -2.52 3.78
C ARG A 78 -4.72 -1.94 5.08
N GLY A 79 -5.60 -1.78 6.06
CA GLY A 79 -5.23 -1.60 7.46
C GLY A 79 -4.91 -2.94 8.15
N PRO A 80 -4.43 -2.91 9.41
CA PRO A 80 -4.15 -4.13 10.17
C PRO A 80 -5.35 -5.08 10.26
N GLY A 81 -6.53 -4.56 10.60
CA GLY A 81 -7.80 -5.28 10.63
C GLY A 81 -7.85 -6.44 11.66
N GLY A 82 -8.79 -7.35 11.49
CA GLY A 82 -9.05 -8.43 12.45
C GLY A 82 -9.47 -7.88 13.81
N ASN A 83 -8.76 -8.28 14.86
CA ASN A 83 -8.99 -7.77 16.23
C ASN A 83 -8.13 -6.54 16.56
N LEU A 84 -7.40 -6.01 15.58
CA LEU A 84 -6.61 -4.81 15.69
C LEU A 84 -7.37 -3.61 15.08
N GLN A 85 -6.67 -2.50 14.93
CA GLN A 85 -7.23 -1.29 14.34
C GLN A 85 -7.63 -1.52 12.89
N LYS A 86 -8.87 -1.13 12.54
CA LYS A 86 -9.41 -1.24 11.18
C LYS A 86 -9.07 -0.03 10.32
N SER A 87 -8.87 1.12 10.95
CA SER A 87 -8.45 2.33 10.23
C SER A 87 -7.05 2.14 9.63
N PRO A 88 -6.85 2.47 8.35
CA PRO A 88 -5.52 2.46 7.75
C PRO A 88 -4.61 3.50 8.41
N GLY A 89 -3.31 3.18 8.44
CA GLY A 89 -2.29 4.05 9.01
C GLY A 89 -2.03 5.34 8.20
N PRO A 90 -1.23 6.26 8.75
CA PRO A 90 -1.01 7.60 8.18
C PRO A 90 -0.37 7.61 6.78
N GLY A 91 0.33 6.54 6.39
CA GLY A 91 0.95 6.43 5.06
C GLY A 91 -0.01 6.14 3.90
N ALA A 92 -1.25 5.69 4.15
CA ALA A 92 -2.15 5.22 3.09
C ALA A 92 -2.47 6.29 2.03
N GLN A 93 -2.95 7.46 2.47
CA GLN A 93 -3.30 8.56 1.56
C GLN A 93 -2.06 9.15 0.88
N ALA A 94 -0.93 9.18 1.59
CA ALA A 94 0.33 9.69 1.07
C ALA A 94 0.85 8.84 -0.10
N THR A 95 0.79 7.51 0.03
CA THR A 95 1.15 6.56 -1.04
C THR A 95 0.29 6.74 -2.29
N ILE A 96 -1.04 6.80 -2.14
CA ILE A 96 -1.96 6.98 -3.28
C ILE A 96 -1.63 8.27 -4.04
N ARG A 97 -1.43 9.36 -3.29
CA ARG A 97 -1.10 10.66 -3.87
C ARG A 97 0.26 10.65 -4.57
N ALA A 98 1.26 9.97 -4.01
CA ALA A 98 2.58 9.85 -4.63
C ALA A 98 2.53 9.03 -5.93
N LEU A 99 1.81 7.90 -5.94
CA LEU A 99 1.60 7.11 -7.16
C LEU A 99 0.92 7.94 -8.27
N ALA A 100 -0.13 8.69 -7.94
CA ALA A 100 -0.78 9.57 -8.92
C ALA A 100 0.16 10.66 -9.46
N ARG A 101 0.96 11.30 -8.59
CA ARG A 101 1.97 12.30 -9.02
C ARG A 101 3.09 11.72 -9.84
N SER A 102 3.42 10.45 -9.61
CA SER A 102 4.44 9.76 -10.40
C SER A 102 4.01 9.53 -11.85
N GLY A 103 2.75 9.77 -12.22
CA GLY A 103 2.26 9.58 -13.60
C GLY A 103 1.88 8.14 -13.92
N ILE A 104 1.55 7.35 -12.89
CA ILE A 104 0.85 6.07 -13.05
C ILE A 104 -0.64 6.35 -13.03
N GLU A 105 -1.39 5.73 -13.94
CA GLU A 105 -2.84 5.84 -13.95
C GLU A 105 -3.45 5.09 -12.76
N ILE A 106 -4.28 5.79 -11.97
CA ILE A 106 -4.98 5.18 -10.83
C ILE A 106 -6.36 4.74 -11.29
N GLY A 107 -6.59 3.43 -11.26
CA GLY A 107 -7.91 2.87 -11.53
C GLY A 107 -8.75 2.77 -10.27
N ARG A 108 -9.21 1.54 -9.98
CA ARG A 108 -10.04 1.27 -8.79
C ARG A 108 -9.24 1.43 -7.51
N ILE A 109 -9.85 2.08 -6.51
CA ILE A 109 -9.35 2.15 -5.15
C ILE A 109 -10.31 1.36 -4.26
N GLU A 110 -9.80 0.31 -3.62
CA GLU A 110 -10.58 -0.60 -2.77
C GLU A 110 -9.97 -0.65 -1.37
N ASP A 111 -10.83 -0.63 -0.34
CA ASP A 111 -10.42 -1.00 1.02
C ASP A 111 -10.60 -2.51 1.19
N VAL A 112 -9.48 -3.20 1.39
CA VAL A 112 -9.40 -4.66 1.61
C VAL A 112 -8.98 -5.00 3.04
N THR A 113 -9.22 -4.09 3.98
CA THR A 113 -8.98 -4.34 5.41
C THR A 113 -9.80 -5.54 5.88
N PRO A 114 -9.20 -6.56 6.53
CA PRO A 114 -9.92 -7.75 6.94
C PRO A 114 -10.90 -7.44 8.09
N ILE A 115 -12.19 -7.70 7.85
CA ILE A 115 -13.27 -7.51 8.82
C ILE A 115 -13.83 -8.88 9.21
N PRO A 116 -13.64 -9.35 10.46
CA PRO A 116 -14.19 -10.63 10.90
C PRO A 116 -15.69 -10.52 11.20
N HIS A 117 -16.47 -11.57 10.88
CA HIS A 117 -17.88 -11.69 11.27
C HIS A 117 -18.03 -11.87 12.80
N ASP A 118 -17.13 -12.66 13.39
CA ASP A 118 -16.91 -12.76 14.83
C ASP A 118 -15.39 -12.91 15.06
N GLY A 119 -14.79 -11.97 15.77
CA GLY A 119 -13.34 -11.88 15.96
C GLY A 119 -12.88 -12.63 17.20
N SER A 120 -11.61 -13.03 17.24
CA SER A 120 -11.05 -13.53 18.50
C SER A 120 -10.79 -12.39 19.49
N ARG A 121 -10.38 -12.71 20.71
CA ARG A 121 -10.14 -11.72 21.76
C ARG A 121 -9.08 -10.71 21.31
N ALA A 122 -9.36 -9.41 21.49
CA ALA A 122 -8.37 -8.36 21.23
C ALA A 122 -7.14 -8.51 22.15
N PRO A 123 -5.93 -8.15 21.68
CA PRO A 123 -4.71 -8.29 22.49
C PRO A 123 -4.75 -7.47 23.78
N LYS A 124 -5.42 -6.30 23.74
CA LYS A 124 -5.59 -5.42 24.90
C LYS A 124 -6.83 -5.82 25.70
N GLY A 125 -6.65 -5.94 27.02
CA GLY A 125 -7.72 -6.29 27.96
C GLY A 125 -8.64 -5.13 28.32
N LYS A 126 -9.71 -5.43 29.08
CA LYS A 126 -10.73 -4.46 29.54
C LYS A 126 -10.20 -3.28 30.35
N GLY A 127 -9.00 -3.39 30.93
CA GLY A 127 -8.40 -2.33 31.76
C GLY A 127 -7.55 -1.29 31.01
N GLY A 128 -7.30 -1.46 29.70
CA GLY A 128 -6.14 -0.80 29.06
C GLY A 128 -4.81 -1.36 29.60
N TYR A 129 -3.67 -1.27 28.93
CA TYR A 129 -3.14 -0.12 28.20
C TYR A 129 -2.93 -0.38 26.72
#